data_AF-A0A965L1V8-F1
#
_entry.id   AF-A0A965L1V8-F1
#
_cell.length_a   1.000
_cell.length_b   1.000
_cell.length_c   1.000
_cell.angle_alpha   90.00
_cell.angle_beta   90.00
_cell.angle_gamma   90.00
#
_symmetry.space_group_name_H-M   'P 1'
#
loop_
_entity.id
_entity.type
_entity.pdbx_description
1 polymer ?
#
loop_
_entity_poly.entity_id
_entity_poly.type
_entity_poly.pdbx_seq_one_letter_code
_entity_poly.pdbx_strand_id
1 'polypeptide(L)'
;LKRLVAYSSVAHLGFIVLGTFALTDQAVTGGVAQMVNHGVSTGALFLLVGMIYERRHTRQIAELRGLQQVAPVFAGFFMVVMLSSIGLPGLNGFVGEFLILIGAFDTARWWVIVGTVGVVLAALYLLWAYQRVFHGEVDDANRGFAELRPREGLLLAAFVAIIVFTGVYPKPMLTRIEPSVNALIEHVESRTDYRQPAQGEAGE
;
A
#
# COMPACT_ATOMS: atom_id res chain seq x y z
N LEU A 1 16.52 -5.88 2.18
CA LEU A 1 15.21 -5.44 2.71
C LEU A 1 14.80 -4.04 2.27
N LYS A 2 15.53 -2.96 2.62
CA LYS A 2 15.18 -1.55 2.27
C LYS A 2 14.88 -1.32 0.78
N ARG A 3 15.65 -1.95 -0.12
CA ARG A 3 15.43 -1.86 -1.57
C ARG A 3 14.06 -2.41 -2.01
N LEU A 4 13.59 -3.51 -1.40
CA LEU A 4 12.28 -4.07 -1.73
C LEU A 4 11.14 -3.14 -1.32
N VAL A 5 11.24 -2.54 -0.13
CA VAL A 5 10.27 -1.53 0.32
C VAL A 5 10.28 -0.30 -0.60
N ALA A 6 11.46 0.14 -1.04
CA ALA A 6 11.58 1.25 -2.00
C ALA A 6 10.97 0.91 -3.37
N TYR A 7 11.22 -0.29 -3.91
CA TYR A 7 10.61 -0.71 -5.18
C TYR A 7 9.09 -0.89 -5.07
N SER A 8 8.58 -1.32 -3.91
CA SER A 8 7.15 -1.31 -3.65
C SER A 8 6.57 0.10 -3.69
N SER A 9 7.32 1.09 -3.19
CA SER A 9 6.90 2.49 -3.32
C SER A 9 6.82 2.97 -4.77
N VAL A 10 7.77 2.55 -5.61
CA VAL A 10 7.74 2.87 -7.04
C VAL A 10 6.50 2.27 -7.73
N ALA A 11 6.12 1.04 -7.38
CA ALA A 11 4.90 0.41 -7.92
C ALA A 11 3.64 1.20 -7.55
N HIS A 12 3.51 1.61 -6.28
CA HIS A 12 2.39 2.43 -5.79
C HIS A 12 2.33 3.81 -6.45
N LEU A 13 3.48 4.44 -6.69
CA LEU A 13 3.54 5.70 -7.43
C LEU A 13 3.06 5.54 -8.87
N GLY A 14 3.35 4.40 -9.51
CA GLY A 14 2.80 4.06 -10.83
C GLY A 14 1.27 4.03 -10.84
N PHE A 15 0.66 3.46 -9.79
CA PHE A 15 -0.79 3.49 -9.60
C PHE A 15 -1.34 4.91 -9.42
N ILE A 16 -0.70 5.71 -8.58
CA ILE A 16 -1.09 7.11 -8.35
C ILE A 16 -1.04 7.90 -9.67
N VAL A 17 -0.01 7.68 -10.49
CA VAL A 17 0.08 8.29 -11.83
C VAL A 17 -1.07 7.83 -12.72
N LEU A 18 -1.35 6.53 -12.78
CA LEU A 18 -2.49 6.00 -13.54
C LEU A 18 -3.82 6.65 -13.10
N GLY A 19 -4.07 6.72 -11.79
CA GLY A 19 -5.29 7.34 -11.25
C GLY A 19 -5.41 8.82 -11.58
N THR A 20 -4.30 9.56 -11.48
CA THR A 20 -4.27 11.00 -11.76
C THR A 20 -4.55 11.29 -13.23
N PHE A 21 -4.00 10.50 -14.16
CA PHE A 21 -4.12 10.75 -15.60
C PHE A 21 -5.27 10.00 -16.29
N ALA A 22 -5.99 9.15 -15.57
CA ALA A 22 -7.24 8.56 -16.05
C ALA A 22 -8.38 9.60 -16.14
N LEU A 23 -8.27 10.72 -15.42
CA LEU A 23 -9.16 11.89 -15.45
C LEU A 23 -10.64 11.59 -15.19
N THR A 24 -10.95 10.52 -14.46
CA THR A 24 -12.29 10.28 -13.94
C THR A 24 -12.36 10.62 -12.45
N ASP A 25 -13.51 11.09 -11.96
CA ASP A 25 -13.72 11.42 -10.55
C ASP A 25 -13.26 10.27 -9.64
N GLN A 26 -13.62 9.05 -10.04
CA GLN A 26 -13.30 7.85 -9.28
C GLN A 26 -11.80 7.53 -9.29
N ALA A 27 -11.13 7.62 -10.44
CA ALA A 27 -9.71 7.31 -10.54
C ALA A 27 -8.86 8.36 -9.84
N VAL A 28 -9.19 9.64 -9.97
CA VAL A 28 -8.47 10.74 -9.33
C VAL A 28 -8.71 10.72 -7.82
N THR A 29 -9.94 10.47 -7.37
CA THR A 29 -10.24 10.26 -5.93
C THR A 29 -9.44 9.08 -5.38
N GLY A 30 -9.40 7.95 -6.10
CA GLY A 30 -8.56 6.80 -5.77
C GLY A 30 -7.08 7.16 -5.73
N GLY A 31 -6.60 7.97 -6.67
CA GLY A 31 -5.21 8.47 -6.73
C GLY A 31 -4.82 9.25 -5.49
N VAL A 32 -5.63 10.24 -5.08
CA VAL A 32 -5.39 11.04 -3.87
C VAL A 32 -5.49 10.17 -2.62
N ALA A 33 -6.49 9.29 -2.53
CA ALA A 33 -6.61 8.33 -1.43
C ALA A 33 -5.38 7.42 -1.34
N GLN A 34 -4.86 6.94 -2.47
CA GLN A 34 -3.68 6.10 -2.52
C GLN A 34 -2.42 6.85 -2.11
N MET A 35 -2.26 8.14 -2.41
CA MET A 35 -1.14 8.95 -1.89
C MET A 35 -1.10 8.94 -0.36
N VAL A 36 -2.26 9.10 0.30
CA VAL A 36 -2.37 9.08 1.76
C VAL A 36 -2.11 7.66 2.30
N ASN A 37 -2.79 6.66 1.75
CA ASN A 37 -2.67 5.27 2.19
C ASN A 37 -1.25 4.72 2.02
N HIS A 38 -0.62 5.06 0.91
CA HIS A 38 0.77 4.73 0.62
C HIS A 38 1.71 5.38 1.64
N GLY A 39 1.53 6.67 1.96
CA GLY A 39 2.31 7.37 2.98
C GLY A 39 2.25 6.69 4.35
N VAL A 40 1.05 6.28 4.79
CA VAL A 40 0.83 5.57 6.06
C VAL A 40 1.52 4.20 6.04
N SER A 41 1.23 3.36 5.04
CA SER A 41 1.75 1.98 4.97
C SER A 41 3.27 1.95 4.81
N THR A 42 3.82 2.78 3.93
CA THR A 42 5.27 2.87 3.67
C THR A 42 6.01 3.47 4.86
N GLY A 43 5.44 4.48 5.52
CA GLY A 43 5.99 5.01 6.77
C GLY A 43 6.13 3.93 7.84
N ALA A 44 5.08 3.13 8.05
CA ALA A 44 5.11 2.00 8.97
C ALA A 44 6.12 0.91 8.55
N LEU A 45 6.20 0.56 7.26
CA LEU A 45 7.21 -0.39 6.76
C LEU A 45 8.64 0.11 7.01
N PHE A 46 8.93 1.39 6.76
CA PHE A 46 10.26 1.94 7.02
C PHE A 46 10.60 1.97 8.51
N LEU A 47 9.62 2.25 9.39
CA LEU A 47 9.80 2.13 10.84
C LEU A 47 10.16 0.69 11.24
N LEU A 48 9.40 -0.30 10.77
CA LEU A 48 9.66 -1.71 11.04
C LEU A 48 11.03 -2.18 10.51
N VAL A 49 11.39 -1.80 9.28
CA VAL A 49 12.71 -2.10 8.71
C VAL A 49 13.82 -1.40 9.50
N GLY A 50 13.57 -0.19 10.02
CA GLY A 50 14.47 0.51 10.93
C GLY A 50 14.68 -0.25 12.23
N MET A 51 13.61 -0.74 12.84
CA MET A 51 13.64 -1.56 14.07
C MET A 51 14.41 -2.88 13.88
N ILE A 52 14.28 -3.53 12.71
CA ILE A 52 15.12 -4.70 12.37
C ILE A 52 16.59 -4.30 12.32
N TYR A 53 16.91 -3.19 11.65
CA TYR A 53 18.28 -2.72 11.52
C TYR A 53 18.90 -2.32 12.87
N GLU A 54 18.13 -1.72 13.78
CA GLU A 54 18.60 -1.39 15.12
C GLU A 54 18.97 -2.64 15.94
N ARG A 55 18.22 -3.74 15.76
CA ARG A 55 18.44 -5.00 16.49
C ARG A 55 19.51 -5.89 15.86
N ARG A 56 19.67 -5.86 14.54
CA ARG A 56 20.54 -6.81 13.81
C ARG A 56 21.71 -6.16 13.07
N HIS A 57 21.72 -4.85 12.92
CA HIS A 57 22.71 -4.08 12.16
C HIS A 57 22.93 -4.55 10.71
N THR A 58 22.02 -5.37 10.18
CA THR A 58 22.04 -5.87 8.81
C THR A 58 20.71 -5.61 8.11
N ARG A 59 20.75 -5.57 6.79
CA ARG A 59 19.58 -5.41 5.90
C ARG A 59 19.50 -6.55 4.88
N GLN A 60 20.39 -7.52 4.99
CA GLN A 60 20.51 -8.66 4.10
C GLN A 60 19.42 -9.66 4.46
N ILE A 61 18.54 -9.97 3.51
CA ILE A 61 17.41 -10.89 3.73
C ILE A 61 17.92 -12.29 4.10
N ALA A 62 19.06 -12.69 3.51
CA ALA A 62 19.69 -13.98 3.78
C ALA A 62 20.14 -14.17 5.25
N GLU A 63 20.33 -13.09 6.02
CA GLU A 63 20.79 -13.13 7.41
C GLU A 63 19.66 -13.00 8.44
N LEU A 64 18.43 -12.76 7.98
CA LEU A 64 17.30 -12.36 8.84
C LEU A 64 16.23 -13.44 8.98
N ARG A 65 16.59 -14.73 8.89
CA ARG A 65 15.64 -15.85 8.89
C ARG A 65 15.06 -16.14 10.29
N GLY A 66 13.79 -16.58 10.32
CA GLY A 66 13.15 -17.16 11.51
C GLY A 66 12.73 -16.15 12.59
N LEU A 67 12.64 -14.85 12.28
CA LEU A 67 12.37 -13.82 13.31
C LEU A 67 11.03 -14.01 14.03
N GLN A 68 10.02 -14.62 13.40
CA GLN A 68 8.72 -14.84 14.03
C GLN A 68 8.79 -15.77 15.24
N GLN A 69 9.79 -16.66 15.33
CA GLN A 69 9.91 -17.58 16.46
C GLN A 69 10.26 -16.86 17.77
N VAL A 70 11.00 -15.75 17.68
CA VAL A 70 11.51 -15.01 18.85
C VAL A 70 10.81 -13.67 19.05
N ALA A 71 10.21 -13.10 18.00
CA ALA A 71 9.44 -11.87 18.05
C ALA A 71 8.13 -11.99 17.23
N PRO A 72 7.17 -12.84 17.66
CA PRO A 72 5.92 -13.07 16.94
C PRO A 72 5.02 -11.84 16.85
N VAL A 73 5.03 -10.94 17.84
CA VAL A 73 4.19 -9.73 17.82
C VAL A 73 4.74 -8.75 16.80
N PHE A 74 6.06 -8.54 16.79
CA PHE A 74 6.76 -7.80 15.74
C PHE A 74 6.40 -8.34 14.34
N ALA A 75 6.47 -9.67 14.15
CA ALA A 75 6.15 -10.32 12.89
C ALA A 75 4.68 -10.10 12.47
N GLY A 76 3.75 -10.08 13.43
CA GLY A 76 2.33 -9.79 13.20
C GLY A 76 2.09 -8.36 12.74
N PHE A 77 2.69 -7.36 13.40
CA PHE A 77 2.63 -5.97 12.93
C PHE A 77 3.22 -5.81 11.54
N PHE A 78 4.37 -6.43 11.28
CA PHE A 78 4.98 -6.41 9.95
C PHE A 78 4.04 -7.00 8.90
N MET A 79 3.41 -8.14 9.20
CA MET A 79 2.47 -8.80 8.30
C MET A 79 1.32 -7.86 7.91
N VAL A 80 0.63 -7.27 8.89
CA VAL A 80 -0.53 -6.39 8.62
C VAL A 80 -0.13 -5.20 7.76
N VAL A 81 0.98 -4.53 8.11
CA VAL A 81 1.47 -3.37 7.37
C VAL A 81 1.92 -3.76 5.95
N MET A 82 2.57 -4.91 5.79
CA MET A 82 2.98 -5.42 4.48
C MET A 82 1.78 -5.81 3.61
N LEU A 83 0.75 -6.44 4.18
CA LEU A 83 -0.51 -6.75 3.48
C LEU A 83 -1.25 -5.47 3.07
N SER A 84 -1.18 -4.42 3.90
CA SER A 84 -1.69 -3.10 3.54
C SER A 84 -1.01 -2.55 2.28
N SER A 85 0.32 -2.70 2.21
CA SER A 85 1.13 -2.32 1.05
C SER A 85 0.95 -3.24 -0.16
N ILE A 86 0.33 -4.40 -0.02
CA ILE A 86 -0.01 -5.29 -1.15
C ILE A 86 -1.37 -4.91 -1.75
N GLY A 87 -2.21 -4.19 -1.01
CA GLY A 87 -3.59 -3.94 -1.41
C GLY A 87 -4.54 -5.07 -0.99
N LEU A 88 -4.34 -5.69 0.18
CA LEU A 88 -5.28 -6.69 0.70
C LEU A 88 -6.66 -6.06 1.00
N PRO A 89 -7.78 -6.64 0.52
CA PRO A 89 -9.12 -6.17 0.86
C PRO A 89 -9.33 -6.05 2.38
N GLY A 90 -9.96 -4.95 2.80
CA GLY A 90 -10.14 -4.60 4.21
C GLY A 90 -9.02 -3.76 4.82
N LEU A 91 -7.92 -3.53 4.10
CA LEU A 91 -6.85 -2.60 4.47
C LEU A 91 -6.82 -1.40 3.52
N ASN A 92 -6.14 -0.32 3.93
CA ASN A 92 -6.23 0.96 3.23
C ASN A 92 -5.69 0.94 1.79
N GLY A 93 -4.62 0.20 1.50
CA GLY A 93 -4.03 0.14 0.16
C GLY A 93 -5.01 -0.34 -0.91
N PHE A 94 -5.90 -1.28 -0.54
CA PHE A 94 -6.91 -1.80 -1.46
C PHE A 94 -7.88 -0.70 -1.93
N VAL A 95 -8.33 0.18 -1.02
CA VAL A 95 -9.32 1.20 -1.35
C VAL A 95 -8.82 2.13 -2.44
N GLY A 96 -7.59 2.62 -2.33
CA GLY A 96 -7.00 3.54 -3.32
C GLY A 96 -6.79 2.85 -4.66
N GLU A 97 -6.09 1.71 -4.66
CA GLU A 97 -5.79 0.96 -5.90
C GLU A 97 -7.05 0.49 -6.62
N PHE A 98 -8.06 0.02 -5.89
CA PHE A 98 -9.29 -0.47 -6.50
C PHE A 98 -10.09 0.66 -7.16
N LEU A 99 -10.19 1.82 -6.50
CA LEU A 99 -10.83 3.01 -7.09
C LEU A 99 -10.10 3.47 -8.35
N ILE A 100 -8.76 3.45 -8.34
CA ILE A 100 -7.93 3.75 -9.52
C ILE A 100 -8.25 2.78 -10.66
N LEU A 101 -8.22 1.47 -10.40
CA LEU A 101 -8.40 0.45 -11.43
C LEU A 101 -9.78 0.52 -12.08
N ILE A 102 -10.85 0.65 -11.29
CA ILE A 102 -12.21 0.77 -11.84
C ILE A 102 -12.40 2.11 -12.53
N GLY A 103 -11.98 3.21 -11.90
CA GLY A 103 -12.15 4.55 -12.48
C GLY A 103 -11.34 4.75 -13.77
N ALA A 104 -10.23 4.05 -13.94
CA ALA A 104 -9.38 4.13 -15.12
C ALA A 104 -9.74 3.12 -16.22
N PHE A 105 -10.71 2.22 -15.99
CA PHE A 105 -11.00 1.15 -16.94
C PHE A 105 -11.50 1.69 -18.28
N ASP A 106 -12.40 2.68 -18.25
CA ASP A 106 -13.02 3.23 -19.45
C ASP A 106 -12.08 4.16 -20.24
N THR A 107 -11.14 4.83 -19.56
CA THR A 107 -10.21 5.78 -20.21
C THR A 107 -8.84 5.19 -20.53
N ALA A 108 -8.43 4.14 -19.81
CA ALA A 108 -7.06 3.61 -19.85
C ALA A 108 -6.99 2.09 -19.69
N ARG A 109 -7.92 1.33 -20.28
CA ARG A 109 -8.06 -0.14 -20.14
C ARG A 109 -6.75 -0.93 -20.20
N TRP A 110 -5.90 -0.65 -21.18
CA TRP A 110 -4.62 -1.36 -21.33
C TRP A 110 -3.67 -1.10 -20.17
N TRP A 111 -3.65 0.13 -19.65
CA TRP A 111 -2.86 0.47 -18.47
C TRP A 111 -3.42 -0.14 -17.19
N VAL A 112 -4.74 -0.31 -17.09
CA VAL A 112 -5.38 -1.04 -16.00
C VAL A 112 -4.95 -2.52 -15.99
N ILE A 113 -4.89 -3.16 -17.16
CA ILE A 113 -4.40 -4.55 -17.29
C ILE A 113 -2.94 -4.64 -16.82
N VAL A 114 -2.08 -3.74 -17.31
CA VAL A 114 -0.65 -3.68 -16.91
C VAL A 114 -0.52 -3.43 -15.41
N GLY A 115 -1.28 -2.49 -14.86
CA GLY A 115 -1.30 -2.17 -13.43
C GLY A 115 -1.71 -3.39 -12.58
N THR A 116 -2.76 -4.10 -13.00
CA THR A 116 -3.24 -5.31 -12.31
C THR A 116 -2.16 -6.39 -12.24
N VAL A 117 -1.44 -6.62 -13.34
CA VAL A 117 -0.27 -7.53 -13.33
C VAL A 117 0.80 -7.01 -12.36
N GLY A 118 1.03 -5.70 -12.31
CA GLY A 118 1.91 -5.04 -11.35
C GLY A 118 1.56 -5.35 -9.89
N VAL A 119 0.28 -5.34 -9.51
CA VAL A 119 -0.19 -5.71 -8.15
C VAL A 119 0.17 -7.15 -7.82
N VAL A 120 -0.07 -8.07 -8.77
CA VAL A 120 0.25 -9.49 -8.56
C VAL A 120 1.76 -9.67 -8.35
N LEU A 121 2.59 -9.02 -9.17
CA LEU A 121 4.05 -9.05 -9.00
C LEU A 121 4.46 -8.42 -7.66
N ALA A 122 3.80 -7.34 -7.24
CA ALA A 122 4.03 -6.68 -5.96
C ALA A 122 3.75 -7.60 -4.76
N ALA A 123 2.61 -8.28 -4.79
CA ALA A 123 2.24 -9.28 -3.80
C ALA A 123 3.30 -10.40 -3.73
N LEU A 124 3.72 -10.93 -4.89
CA LEU A 124 4.67 -12.04 -4.96
C LEU A 124 6.01 -11.70 -4.29
N TYR A 125 6.65 -10.57 -4.63
CA TYR A 125 7.96 -10.28 -4.06
C TYR A 125 7.88 -9.86 -2.58
N LEU A 126 6.80 -9.20 -2.13
CA LEU A 126 6.63 -8.82 -0.72
C LEU A 126 6.35 -10.04 0.16
N LEU A 127 5.47 -10.94 -0.27
CA LEU A 127 5.19 -12.19 0.44
C LEU A 127 6.43 -13.10 0.47
N TRP A 128 7.15 -13.19 -0.64
CA TRP A 128 8.43 -13.90 -0.69
C TRP A 128 9.44 -13.33 0.31
N ALA A 129 9.56 -12.01 0.40
CA ALA A 129 10.47 -11.36 1.34
C ALA A 129 10.04 -11.60 2.79
N TYR A 130 8.73 -11.52 3.07
CA TYR A 130 8.17 -11.83 4.39
C TYR A 130 8.51 -13.26 4.80
N GLN A 131 8.26 -14.24 3.92
CA GLN A 131 8.55 -15.65 4.18
C GLN A 131 10.05 -15.86 4.48
N ARG A 132 10.95 -15.21 3.73
CA ARG A 132 12.40 -15.36 3.94
C ARG A 132 12.89 -14.78 5.27
N VAL A 133 12.25 -13.73 5.76
CA VAL A 133 12.64 -13.06 7.01
C VAL A 133 11.96 -13.71 8.23
N PHE A 134 10.65 -13.91 8.16
CA PHE A 134 9.89 -14.27 9.35
C PHE A 134 9.76 -15.78 9.55
N HIS A 135 9.69 -16.57 8.48
CA HIS A 135 9.48 -18.02 8.59
C HIS A 135 10.80 -18.81 8.63
N GLY A 136 10.66 -20.12 8.91
CA GLY A 136 11.78 -21.06 9.04
C GLY A 136 12.36 -21.10 10.45
N GLU A 137 13.43 -21.89 10.62
CA GLU A 137 14.16 -22.00 11.89
C GLU A 137 14.98 -20.74 12.17
N VAL A 138 15.05 -20.38 13.45
CA VAL A 138 15.82 -19.21 13.90
C VAL A 138 17.29 -19.56 14.03
N ASP A 139 18.13 -18.82 13.31
CA ASP A 139 19.58 -18.94 13.40
C ASP A 139 20.11 -18.37 14.72
N ASP A 140 21.26 -18.84 15.21
CA ASP A 140 21.87 -18.37 16.48
C ASP A 140 22.00 -16.85 16.56
N ALA A 141 22.36 -16.22 15.43
CA ALA A 141 22.50 -14.78 15.34
C ALA A 141 21.16 -14.03 15.53
N ASN A 142 20.03 -14.67 15.23
CA ASN A 142 18.69 -14.10 15.35
C ASN A 142 17.98 -14.49 16.66
N ARG A 143 18.49 -15.47 17.43
CA ARG A 143 17.88 -15.91 18.70
C ARG A 143 17.73 -14.79 19.73
N GLY A 144 18.65 -13.82 19.72
CA GLY A 144 18.62 -12.64 20.60
C GLY A 144 17.76 -11.48 20.09
N PHE A 145 17.02 -11.64 18.98
CA PHE A 145 16.17 -10.58 18.46
C PHE A 145 15.04 -10.28 19.45
N ALA A 146 15.12 -9.11 20.09
CA ALA A 146 14.15 -8.69 21.10
C ALA A 146 12.80 -8.34 20.47
N GLU A 147 11.72 -8.72 21.16
CA GLU A 147 10.35 -8.31 20.84
C GLU A 147 10.17 -6.78 20.94
N LEU A 148 9.02 -6.30 20.48
CA LEU A 148 8.61 -4.90 20.60
C LEU A 148 8.57 -4.42 22.05
N ARG A 149 9.20 -3.27 22.29
CA ARG A 149 8.99 -2.49 23.52
C ARG A 149 7.59 -1.89 23.49
N PRO A 150 6.94 -1.64 24.64
CA PRO A 150 5.59 -1.07 24.69
C PRO A 150 5.42 0.22 23.88
N ARG A 151 6.45 1.07 23.84
CA ARG A 151 6.46 2.31 23.03
C ARG A 151 6.47 2.04 21.53
N GLU A 152 7.25 1.06 21.07
CA GLU A 152 7.29 0.67 19.66
C GLU A 152 5.95 0.04 19.26
N GLY A 153 5.40 -0.82 20.13
CA GLY A 153 4.07 -1.43 19.93
C GLY A 153 2.95 -0.41 19.83
N LEU A 154 2.91 0.60 20.71
CA LEU A 154 1.90 1.66 20.67
C LEU A 154 1.97 2.49 19.38
N LEU A 155 3.18 2.81 18.92
CA LEU A 155 3.39 3.54 17.66
C LEU A 155 2.88 2.71 16.47
N LEU A 156 3.24 1.43 16.39
CA LEU A 156 2.78 0.55 15.31
C LEU A 156 1.28 0.30 15.36
N ALA A 157 0.69 0.20 16.56
CA ALA A 157 -0.75 0.09 16.75
C ALA A 157 -1.49 1.30 16.21
N ALA A 158 -0.95 2.52 16.37
CA ALA A 158 -1.55 3.72 15.77
C ALA A 158 -1.56 3.66 14.24
N PHE A 159 -0.46 3.23 13.61
CA PHE A 159 -0.41 3.02 12.16
C PHE A 159 -1.42 1.96 11.69
N VAL A 160 -1.45 0.80 12.36
CA VAL A 160 -2.39 -0.27 12.03
C VAL A 160 -3.84 0.16 12.21
N ALA A 161 -4.15 0.93 13.27
CA ALA A 161 -5.49 1.46 13.48
C ALA A 161 -5.92 2.36 12.33
N ILE A 162 -5.05 3.24 11.83
CA ILE A 162 -5.33 4.07 10.65
C ILE A 162 -5.53 3.20 9.40
N ILE A 163 -4.63 2.24 9.16
CA ILE A 163 -4.69 1.31 8.02
C ILE A 163 -6.02 0.55 7.98
N VAL A 164 -6.44 0.00 9.12
CA VAL A 164 -7.68 -0.77 9.20
C VAL A 164 -8.89 0.15 9.12
N PHE A 165 -8.87 1.30 9.82
CA PHE A 165 -9.96 2.26 9.80
C PHE A 165 -10.24 2.77 8.38
N THR A 166 -9.22 3.23 7.66
CA THR A 166 -9.42 3.72 6.29
C THR A 166 -9.59 2.60 5.26
N GLY A 167 -9.24 1.36 5.59
CA GLY A 167 -9.57 0.18 4.78
C GLY A 167 -11.04 -0.26 4.90
N VAL A 168 -11.58 -0.26 6.12
CA VAL A 168 -12.95 -0.72 6.41
C VAL A 168 -13.99 0.39 6.26
N TYR A 169 -13.65 1.60 6.66
CA TYR A 169 -14.54 2.77 6.59
C TYR A 169 -13.85 3.96 5.90
N PRO A 170 -13.63 3.91 4.57
CA PRO A 170 -12.92 4.96 3.84
C PRO A 170 -13.72 6.26 3.68
N LYS A 171 -15.06 6.22 3.86
CA LYS A 171 -15.97 7.34 3.60
C LYS A 171 -15.53 8.70 4.19
N PRO A 172 -15.05 8.80 5.45
CA PRO A 172 -14.59 10.08 6.01
C PRO A 172 -13.39 10.67 5.28
N MET A 173 -12.52 9.84 4.72
CA MET A 173 -11.40 10.29 3.89
C MET A 173 -11.89 10.70 2.50
N LEU A 174 -12.69 9.85 1.85
CA LEU A 174 -13.15 10.09 0.48
C LEU A 174 -14.02 11.36 0.37
N THR A 175 -14.96 11.55 1.29
CA THR A 175 -15.83 12.76 1.33
C THR A 175 -15.07 14.07 1.51
N ARG A 176 -13.81 14.03 1.95
CA ARG A 176 -12.93 15.21 2.03
C ARG A 176 -12.11 15.43 0.77
N ILE A 177 -11.94 14.39 -0.04
CA ILE A 177 -11.19 14.41 -1.30
C ILE A 177 -12.12 14.80 -2.45
N GLU A 178 -13.30 14.18 -2.53
CA GLU A 178 -14.26 14.29 -3.64
C GLU A 178 -14.58 15.72 -4.08
N PRO A 179 -14.87 16.71 -3.19
CA PRO A 179 -15.22 18.05 -3.65
C PRO A 179 -14.11 18.74 -4.45
N SER A 180 -12.85 18.54 -4.06
CA SER A 180 -11.70 19.10 -4.78
C SER A 180 -11.43 18.36 -6.10
N VAL A 181 -11.69 17.06 -6.14
CA VAL A 181 -11.57 16.25 -7.36
C VAL A 181 -12.64 16.66 -8.37
N ASN A 182 -13.90 16.77 -7.96
CA ASN A 182 -14.99 17.17 -8.86
C ASN A 182 -14.73 18.56 -9.46
N ALA A 183 -14.25 19.51 -8.64
CA ALA A 183 -13.88 20.84 -9.13
C ALA A 183 -12.72 20.79 -10.14
N LEU A 184 -11.77 19.86 -9.97
CA LEU A 184 -10.69 19.65 -10.93
C LEU A 184 -11.21 19.08 -12.25
N ILE A 185 -12.07 18.06 -12.20
CA ILE A 185 -12.66 17.45 -13.40
C ILE A 185 -13.52 18.48 -14.16
N GLU A 186 -14.39 19.22 -13.47
CA GLU A 186 -15.19 20.30 -14.05
C GLU A 186 -14.31 21.38 -14.71
N HIS A 187 -13.16 21.69 -14.08
CA HIS A 187 -12.20 22.60 -14.67
C HIS A 187 -11.60 22.06 -15.97
N VAL A 188 -11.21 20.78 -16.01
CA VAL A 188 -10.67 20.14 -17.22
C VAL A 188 -11.73 20.10 -18.33
N GLU A 189 -12.95 19.70 -18.00
CA GLU A 189 -14.08 19.62 -18.91
C GLU A 189 -14.51 20.98 -19.47
N SER A 190 -14.38 22.07 -18.71
CA SER A 190 -14.70 23.41 -19.17
C SER A 190 -13.61 24.06 -20.02
N ARG A 191 -12.37 23.54 -19.98
CA ARG A 191 -11.19 24.10 -20.64
C ARG A 191 -10.66 23.26 -21.80
N THR A 192 -11.17 22.05 -21.98
CA THR A 192 -10.71 21.10 -23.00
C THR A 192 -11.89 20.41 -23.67
N ASP A 193 -11.63 19.61 -24.71
CA ASP A 193 -12.63 18.77 -25.36
C ASP A 193 -12.89 17.46 -24.60
N TYR A 194 -12.25 17.25 -23.44
CA TYR A 194 -12.44 16.06 -22.62
C TYR A 194 -13.84 16.05 -21.98
N ARG A 195 -14.45 14.87 -21.96
CA ARG A 195 -15.65 14.54 -21.19
C ARG A 195 -15.40 13.24 -20.47
N GLN A 196 -15.69 13.21 -19.17
CA GLN A 196 -15.60 11.99 -18.40
C GLN A 196 -16.66 10.98 -18.92
N PRO A 197 -16.30 9.70 -19.12
CA PRO A 197 -17.26 8.66 -19.49
C PRO A 197 -18.37 8.52 -18.43
N ALA A 198 -19.60 8.27 -18.87
CA ALA A 198 -20.69 7.93 -17.97
C ALA A 198 -20.39 6.56 -17.32
N GLN A 199 -20.49 6.47 -15.99
CA GLN A 199 -20.26 5.21 -15.27
C GLN A 199 -21.29 4.16 -15.70
N GLY A 200 -20.86 3.13 -16.43
CA GLY A 200 -21.66 1.94 -16.74
C GLY A 200 -22.09 1.70 -18.19
N GLU A 201 -21.59 2.45 -19.18
CA GLU A 201 -21.91 2.19 -20.61
C GLU A 201 -21.03 1.13 -21.29
N ALA A 202 -20.08 0.52 -20.57
CA ALA A 202 -19.25 -0.58 -21.09
C ALA A 202 -20.04 -1.91 -21.08
N GLY A 203 -21.07 -2.00 -21.93
CA GLY A 203 -21.95 -3.16 -22.02
C GLY A 203 -22.96 -3.10 -23.17
N GLU A 204 -22.51 -2.77 -24.38
CA GLU A 204 -23.14 -3.19 -25.64
C GLU A 204 -22.14 -3.99 -26.49
#